data_AF-A0A7S3MEX2-F1
#
_entry.id   AF-A0A7S3MEX2-F1
#
_cell.length_a   1.000
_cell.length_b   1.000
_cell.length_c   1.000
_cell.angle_alpha   90.00
_cell.angle_beta   90.00
_cell.angle_gamma   90.00
#
_symmetry.space_group_name_H-M   'P 1'
#
loop_
_entity.id
_entity.type
_entity.pdbx_description
1 polymer ?
#
loop_
_entity_poly.entity_id
_entity_poly.type
_entity_poly.pdbx_seq_one_letter_code
_entity_poly.pdbx_strand_id
1 'polypeptide(L)'
;DEVRFLPDLKESGGKGVRDLVNSWIGSFFNVATLFKRLDNEGTYLREIHSDQSVKMLLAIINETLEKNEEACNAVRTKYETFSYLWLTDLNAHFTAFLADAQYTSPNGQQLLDLNKFTAAICKYEGIRDQINQFQSPMDVGWLRINTQPIKSQLMTWTSKWIDLYMRHLKKTINEKLTALDKFMSQVTVGLDVEVEPDTEAGKKALMAVMEDIRDVRKAIEVNQEIFKPLQESLNILKAHGTDIVLLEKIGGKLVQDYLDEAPLAWDSVVK
;
A
#
# COMPACT_ATOMS: atom_id res chain seq x y z
N ASP A 1 12.61 -9.47 3.74
CA ASP A 1 12.81 -9.10 2.33
C ASP A 1 13.84 -7.98 2.22
N GLU A 2 14.74 -8.10 1.26
CA GLU A 2 15.81 -7.14 1.03
C GLU A 2 16.09 -6.98 -0.47
N VAL A 3 16.62 -5.83 -0.88
CA VAL A 3 16.94 -5.55 -2.27
C VAL A 3 18.28 -6.20 -2.61
N ARG A 4 18.30 -7.12 -3.58
CA ARG A 4 19.53 -7.77 -4.05
C ARG A 4 19.59 -7.83 -5.57
N PHE A 5 20.80 -7.84 -6.09
CA PHE A 5 21.06 -8.16 -7.49
C PHE A 5 21.14 -9.68 -7.68
N LEU A 6 20.59 -10.14 -8.80
CA LEU A 6 20.67 -11.53 -9.22
C LEU A 6 21.14 -11.53 -10.69
N PRO A 7 22.35 -12.02 -11.01
CA PRO A 7 23.40 -12.51 -10.10
C PRO A 7 24.01 -11.40 -9.21
N ASP A 8 24.72 -11.79 -8.16
CA ASP A 8 25.43 -10.84 -7.29
C ASP A 8 26.54 -10.11 -8.06
N LEU A 9 26.78 -8.86 -7.71
CA LEU A 9 27.79 -8.02 -8.36
C LEU A 9 29.21 -8.50 -8.01
N LYS A 10 29.40 -8.95 -6.76
CA LYS A 10 30.67 -9.44 -6.24
C LYS A 10 30.87 -10.92 -6.54
N GLU A 11 32.00 -11.45 -6.10
CA GLU A 11 32.31 -12.87 -6.16
C GLU A 11 31.29 -13.67 -5.34
N SER A 12 30.67 -14.67 -5.97
CA SER A 12 29.61 -15.48 -5.37
C SER A 12 29.74 -16.92 -5.88
N GLY A 13 30.86 -17.56 -5.57
CA GLY A 13 31.09 -18.98 -5.82
C GLY A 13 31.00 -19.39 -7.29
N GLY A 14 31.46 -18.52 -8.20
CA GLY A 14 31.48 -18.77 -9.64
C GLY A 14 30.23 -18.32 -10.39
N LYS A 15 29.26 -17.69 -9.69
CA LYS A 15 28.01 -17.19 -10.29
C LYS A 15 27.88 -15.66 -10.24
N GLY A 16 28.84 -14.97 -9.63
CA GLY A 16 28.85 -13.51 -9.55
C GLY A 16 29.28 -12.86 -10.87
N VAL A 17 28.95 -11.57 -11.04
CA VAL A 17 29.41 -10.78 -12.19
C VAL A 17 30.94 -10.68 -12.19
N ARG A 18 31.56 -10.47 -11.03
CA ARG A 18 33.03 -10.45 -10.89
C ARG A 18 33.68 -11.78 -11.25
N ASP A 19 33.09 -12.90 -10.83
CA ASP A 19 33.57 -14.25 -11.19
C ASP A 19 33.56 -14.48 -12.70
N LEU A 20 32.51 -14.02 -13.37
CA LEU A 20 32.34 -14.16 -14.81
C LEU A 20 33.40 -13.34 -15.58
N VAL A 21 33.69 -12.12 -15.13
CA VAL A 21 34.78 -11.30 -15.70
C VAL A 21 36.15 -11.92 -15.42
N ASN A 22 36.39 -12.42 -14.20
CA ASN A 22 37.62 -13.14 -13.85
C ASN A 22 37.80 -14.41 -14.70
N SER A 23 36.71 -15.13 -15.00
CA SER A 23 36.71 -16.31 -15.88
C SER A 23 37.07 -15.95 -17.33
N TRP A 24 36.56 -14.82 -17.85
CA TRP A 24 36.96 -14.31 -19.16
C TRP A 24 38.45 -13.94 -19.19
N ILE A 25 38.92 -13.21 -18.17
CA ILE A 25 40.34 -12.87 -18.01
C ILE A 25 41.19 -14.15 -18.00
N GLY A 26 40.82 -15.16 -17.19
CA GLY A 26 41.51 -16.44 -17.14
C GLY A 26 41.50 -17.18 -18.48
N SER A 27 40.41 -17.10 -19.24
CA SER A 27 40.32 -17.69 -20.59
C SER A 27 41.30 -17.03 -21.57
N PHE A 28 41.49 -15.71 -21.50
CA PHE A 28 42.51 -15.01 -22.29
C PHE A 28 43.92 -15.43 -21.91
N PHE A 29 44.22 -15.58 -20.62
CA PHE A 29 45.52 -16.10 -20.17
C PHE A 29 45.74 -17.55 -20.63
N ASN A 30 44.70 -18.37 -20.69
CA ASN A 30 44.82 -19.75 -21.15
C ASN A 30 45.27 -19.85 -22.62
N VAL A 31 45.04 -18.83 -23.45
CA VAL A 31 45.56 -18.81 -24.84
C VAL A 31 47.10 -18.92 -24.85
N ALA A 32 47.78 -18.40 -23.83
CA ALA A 32 49.23 -18.47 -23.67
C ALA A 32 49.77 -19.88 -23.38
N THR A 33 48.88 -20.82 -22.99
CA THR A 33 49.24 -22.23 -22.76
C THR A 33 49.06 -23.08 -24.01
N LEU A 34 48.26 -22.62 -24.98
CA LEU A 34 48.02 -23.33 -26.23
C LEU A 34 49.21 -23.29 -27.19
N PHE A 35 50.02 -22.24 -27.11
CA PHE A 35 51.22 -22.10 -27.93
C PHE A 35 52.42 -22.75 -27.26
N LYS A 36 52.99 -23.77 -27.93
CA LYS A 36 54.25 -24.37 -27.50
C LYS A 36 55.38 -23.34 -27.62
N ARG A 37 56.16 -23.22 -26.56
CA ARG A 37 57.33 -22.36 -26.50
C ARG A 37 58.42 -22.85 -27.47
N LEU A 38 59.10 -21.93 -28.15
CA LEU A 38 60.10 -22.23 -29.19
C LEU A 38 61.54 -22.30 -28.65
N ASP A 39 61.82 -21.59 -27.55
CA ASP A 39 63.15 -21.42 -26.95
C ASP A 39 63.43 -22.37 -25.78
N ASN A 40 62.40 -22.83 -25.04
CA ASN A 40 62.56 -23.78 -23.93
C ASN A 40 61.26 -24.57 -23.66
N GLU A 41 61.31 -25.56 -22.77
CA GLU A 41 60.12 -26.24 -22.26
C GLU A 41 59.29 -25.31 -21.35
N GLY A 42 57.97 -25.25 -21.57
CA GLY A 42 57.04 -24.44 -20.77
C GLY A 42 56.03 -23.64 -21.61
N THR A 43 55.35 -22.70 -20.95
CA THR A 43 54.34 -21.80 -21.54
C THR A 43 54.77 -20.33 -21.42
N TYR A 44 54.12 -19.44 -22.17
CA TYR A 44 54.39 -17.99 -22.15
C TYR A 44 53.67 -17.23 -21.01
N LEU A 45 53.06 -17.96 -20.06
CA LEU A 45 52.26 -17.35 -18.98
C LEU A 45 53.07 -16.40 -18.11
N ARG A 46 54.34 -16.74 -17.83
CA ARG A 46 55.18 -15.95 -16.92
C ARG A 46 55.50 -14.58 -17.53
N GLU A 47 55.78 -14.55 -18.82
CA GLU A 47 56.09 -13.35 -19.57
C GLU A 47 54.86 -12.43 -19.63
N ILE A 48 53.68 -12.98 -19.93
CA ILE A 48 52.42 -12.22 -19.97
C ILE A 48 52.05 -11.68 -18.57
N HIS A 49 52.18 -12.48 -17.51
CA HIS A 49 51.94 -12.00 -16.15
C HIS A 49 52.97 -10.96 -15.68
N SER A 50 54.18 -10.98 -16.22
CA SER A 50 55.23 -10.02 -15.89
C SER A 50 55.12 -8.71 -16.68
N ASP A 51 54.45 -8.74 -17.83
CA ASP A 51 54.33 -7.60 -18.74
C ASP A 51 53.61 -6.42 -18.07
N GLN A 52 54.23 -5.25 -18.16
CA GLN A 52 53.74 -4.05 -17.51
C GLN A 52 52.41 -3.56 -18.14
N SER A 53 52.24 -3.75 -19.44
CA SER A 53 51.04 -3.32 -20.16
C SER A 53 49.85 -4.18 -19.75
N VAL A 54 50.03 -5.50 -19.65
CA VAL A 54 49.00 -6.43 -19.16
C VAL A 54 48.59 -6.11 -17.73
N LYS A 55 49.56 -5.87 -16.82
CA LYS A 55 49.26 -5.45 -15.44
C LYS A 55 48.46 -4.15 -15.38
N MET A 56 48.82 -3.17 -16.21
CA MET A 56 48.11 -1.89 -16.28
C MET A 56 46.67 -2.07 -16.78
N LEU A 57 46.45 -2.88 -17.82
CA LEU A 57 45.12 -3.20 -18.33
C LEU A 57 44.26 -3.93 -17.30
N LEU A 58 44.82 -4.89 -16.55
CA LEU A 58 44.13 -5.56 -15.45
C LEU A 58 43.73 -4.58 -14.34
N ALA A 59 44.61 -3.62 -14.01
CA ALA A 59 44.28 -2.58 -13.03
C ALA A 59 43.11 -1.71 -13.51
N ILE A 60 43.11 -1.29 -14.79
CA ILE A 60 42.01 -0.52 -15.38
C ILE A 60 40.70 -1.30 -15.37
N ILE A 61 40.73 -2.61 -15.67
CA ILE A 61 39.54 -3.46 -15.63
C ILE A 61 38.99 -3.52 -14.20
N ASN A 62 39.83 -3.77 -13.20
CA ASN A 62 39.42 -3.82 -11.79
C ASN A 62 38.84 -2.48 -11.33
N GLU A 63 39.48 -1.36 -11.65
CA GLU A 63 38.98 -0.02 -11.32
C GLU A 63 37.62 0.26 -11.98
N THR A 64 37.45 -0.15 -13.24
CA THR A 64 36.18 -0.01 -13.97
C THR A 64 35.08 -0.88 -13.36
N LEU A 65 35.42 -2.09 -12.92
CA LEU A 65 34.48 -2.97 -12.20
C LEU A 65 34.04 -2.33 -10.88
N GLU A 66 34.98 -1.84 -10.07
CA GLU A 66 34.68 -1.20 -8.79
C GLU A 66 33.77 0.02 -8.95
N LYS A 67 34.08 0.92 -9.89
CA LYS A 67 33.22 2.07 -10.20
C LYS A 67 31.81 1.65 -10.63
N ASN A 68 31.72 0.58 -11.41
CA ASN A 68 30.43 0.08 -11.86
C ASN A 68 29.63 -0.57 -10.71
N GLU A 69 30.30 -1.33 -9.83
CA GLU A 69 29.71 -1.90 -8.62
C GLU A 69 29.17 -0.79 -7.70
N GLU A 70 29.92 0.29 -7.50
CA GLU A 70 29.48 1.47 -6.75
C GLU A 70 28.24 2.12 -7.38
N ALA A 71 28.23 2.31 -8.71
CA ALA A 71 27.09 2.86 -9.43
C ALA A 71 25.84 1.96 -9.31
N CYS A 72 26.00 0.64 -9.39
CA CYS A 72 24.91 -0.31 -9.18
C CYS A 72 24.41 -0.27 -7.73
N ASN A 73 25.31 -0.21 -6.75
CA ASN A 73 24.95 -0.08 -5.34
C ASN A 73 24.20 1.23 -5.05
N ALA A 74 24.55 2.33 -5.71
CA ALA A 74 23.80 3.58 -5.61
C ALA A 74 22.36 3.43 -6.11
N VAL A 75 22.13 2.65 -7.19
CA VAL A 75 20.77 2.31 -7.65
C VAL A 75 20.04 1.45 -6.62
N ARG A 76 20.71 0.46 -6.02
CA ARG A 76 20.14 -0.35 -4.94
C ARG A 76 19.70 0.52 -3.75
N THR A 77 20.55 1.44 -3.29
CA THR A 77 20.22 2.33 -2.17
C THR A 77 18.99 3.20 -2.45
N LYS A 78 18.78 3.65 -3.71
CA LYS A 78 17.56 4.39 -4.09
C LYS A 78 16.28 3.57 -3.94
N TYR A 79 16.33 2.26 -4.13
CA TYR A 79 15.16 1.41 -3.90
C TYR A 79 15.02 1.04 -2.42
N GLU A 80 16.13 0.96 -1.69
CA GLU A 80 16.17 0.65 -0.27
C GLU A 80 15.58 1.77 0.62
N THR A 81 15.53 3.02 0.14
CA THR A 81 14.78 4.09 0.82
C THR A 81 13.30 3.78 0.98
N PHE A 82 12.73 2.93 0.12
CA PHE A 82 11.34 2.48 0.21
C PHE A 82 11.16 1.25 1.10
N SER A 83 12.22 0.79 1.80
CA SER A 83 12.21 -0.42 2.63
C SER A 83 11.17 -0.44 3.73
N TYR A 84 10.80 0.73 4.26
CA TYR A 84 9.72 0.85 5.22
C TYR A 84 8.38 0.32 4.68
N LEU A 85 8.15 0.31 3.36
CA LEU A 85 6.88 -0.17 2.79
C LEU A 85 6.64 -1.66 3.03
N TRP A 86 7.70 -2.47 3.17
CA TRP A 86 7.59 -3.92 3.38
C TRP A 86 8.18 -4.41 4.71
N LEU A 87 9.03 -3.61 5.38
CA LEU A 87 9.55 -3.94 6.71
C LEU A 87 8.58 -3.56 7.83
N THR A 88 7.75 -2.53 7.62
CA THR A 88 6.77 -2.11 8.61
C THR A 88 5.55 -3.03 8.56
N ASP A 89 5.11 -3.51 9.73
CA ASP A 89 3.84 -4.23 9.84
C ASP A 89 2.68 -3.29 9.52
N LEU A 90 1.95 -3.61 8.43
CA LEU A 90 0.80 -2.84 7.97
C LEU A 90 -0.23 -2.65 9.08
N ASN A 91 -0.50 -3.70 9.86
CA ASN A 91 -1.54 -3.65 10.88
C ASN A 91 -1.10 -2.79 12.07
N ALA A 92 0.14 -2.95 12.53
CA ALA A 92 0.65 -2.17 13.66
C ALA A 92 0.77 -0.67 13.35
N HIS A 93 1.22 -0.33 12.14
CA HIS A 93 1.26 1.06 11.70
C HIS A 93 -0.16 1.64 11.53
N PHE A 94 -1.08 0.82 11.00
CA PHE A 94 -2.45 1.26 10.80
C PHE A 94 -3.21 1.43 12.13
N THR A 95 -3.01 0.58 13.13
CA THR A 95 -3.61 0.76 14.46
C THR A 95 -3.09 2.01 15.16
N ALA A 96 -1.78 2.29 15.05
CA ALA A 96 -1.21 3.54 15.55
C ALA A 96 -1.78 4.76 14.81
N PHE A 97 -1.95 4.67 13.50
CA PHE A 97 -2.59 5.70 12.70
C PHE A 97 -4.06 5.91 13.08
N LEU A 98 -4.82 4.84 13.34
CA LEU A 98 -6.20 4.93 13.79
C LEU A 98 -6.32 5.63 15.14
N ALA A 99 -5.41 5.38 16.07
CA ALA A 99 -5.39 6.04 17.37
C ALA A 99 -5.16 7.56 17.24
N ASP A 100 -4.34 8.00 16.28
CA ASP A 100 -4.10 9.43 16.00
C ASP A 100 -5.21 10.07 15.13
N ALA A 101 -5.86 9.29 14.28
CA ALA A 101 -6.89 9.75 13.36
C ALA A 101 -8.32 9.69 13.94
N GLN A 102 -8.50 9.22 15.17
CA GLN A 102 -9.78 9.28 15.89
C GLN A 102 -9.85 10.52 16.77
N TYR A 103 -10.91 11.30 16.62
CA TYR A 103 -11.23 12.41 17.53
C TYR A 103 -12.62 12.22 18.12
N THR A 104 -12.78 12.63 19.38
CA THR A 104 -14.09 12.62 20.04
C THR A 104 -14.79 13.95 19.77
N SER A 105 -15.91 13.91 19.04
CA SER A 105 -16.81 15.05 18.89
C SER A 105 -17.32 15.51 20.27
N PRO A 106 -17.68 16.80 20.46
CA PRO A 106 -18.37 17.30 21.66
C PRO A 106 -19.56 16.43 22.12
N ASN A 107 -20.20 15.70 21.20
CA ASN A 107 -21.32 14.81 21.46
C ASN A 107 -20.91 13.36 21.82
N GLY A 108 -19.64 13.11 22.16
CA GLY A 108 -19.16 11.81 22.63
C GLY A 108 -18.96 10.76 21.53
N GLN A 109 -19.08 11.14 20.26
CA GLN A 109 -18.87 10.23 19.14
C GLN A 109 -17.40 10.17 18.71
N GLN A 110 -16.90 8.95 18.48
CA GLN A 110 -15.63 8.74 17.78
C GLN A 110 -15.82 8.99 16.28
N LEU A 111 -15.30 10.12 15.81
CA LEU A 111 -15.26 10.48 14.40
C LEU A 111 -13.85 10.26 13.85
N LEU A 112 -13.77 9.94 12.56
CA LEU A 112 -12.52 9.77 11.84
C LEU A 112 -12.10 11.10 11.22
N ASP A 113 -10.84 11.47 11.37
CA ASP A 113 -10.24 12.60 10.68
C ASP A 113 -9.98 12.24 9.20
N LEU A 114 -10.94 12.60 8.36
CA LEU A 114 -10.95 12.32 6.94
C LEU A 114 -9.82 13.02 6.18
N ASN A 115 -9.32 14.15 6.70
CA ASN A 115 -8.20 14.85 6.10
C ASN A 115 -6.91 14.06 6.28
N LYS A 116 -6.70 13.44 7.45
CA LYS A 116 -5.55 12.55 7.69
C LYS A 116 -5.60 11.32 6.80
N PHE A 117 -6.79 10.72 6.59
CA PHE A 117 -6.96 9.60 5.67
C PHE A 117 -6.65 9.98 4.22
N THR A 118 -7.14 11.13 3.77
CA THR A 118 -6.87 11.65 2.42
C THR A 118 -5.39 11.94 2.23
N ALA A 119 -4.74 12.58 3.22
CA ALA A 119 -3.31 12.86 3.18
C ALA A 119 -2.47 11.58 3.16
N ALA A 120 -2.86 10.56 3.92
CA ALA A 120 -2.20 9.25 3.91
C ALA A 120 -2.33 8.57 2.53
N ILE A 121 -3.54 8.50 1.98
CA ILE A 121 -3.78 7.92 0.65
C ILE A 121 -2.97 8.67 -0.42
N CYS A 122 -3.05 10.00 -0.44
CA CYS A 122 -2.31 10.85 -1.39
C CYS A 122 -0.79 10.67 -1.25
N LYS A 123 -0.26 10.50 -0.04
CA LYS A 123 1.16 10.18 0.18
C LYS A 123 1.55 8.87 -0.51
N TYR A 124 0.78 7.79 -0.32
CA TYR A 124 1.07 6.51 -0.95
C TYR A 124 0.82 6.53 -2.47
N GLU A 125 -0.17 7.26 -2.96
CA GLU A 125 -0.36 7.49 -4.40
C GLU A 125 0.82 8.25 -5.03
N GLY A 126 1.32 9.29 -4.36
CA GLY A 126 2.52 10.01 -4.79
C GLY A 126 3.75 9.10 -4.84
N ILE A 127 3.91 8.20 -3.86
CA ILE A 127 4.98 7.19 -3.88
C ILE A 127 4.79 6.23 -5.06
N ARG A 128 3.55 5.78 -5.32
CA ARG A 128 3.21 4.92 -6.47
C ARG A 128 3.61 5.57 -7.79
N ASP A 129 3.31 6.86 -7.94
CA ASP A 129 3.61 7.63 -9.16
C ASP A 129 5.12 7.85 -9.32
N GLN A 130 5.83 8.14 -8.23
CA GLN A 130 7.30 8.20 -8.23
C GLN A 130 7.92 6.87 -8.67
N ILE A 131 7.39 5.75 -8.16
CA ILE A 131 7.85 4.41 -8.56
C ILE A 131 7.57 4.16 -10.05
N ASN A 132 6.41 4.58 -10.55
CA ASN A 132 6.04 4.46 -11.96
C ASN A 132 6.93 5.28 -12.89
N GLN A 133 7.42 6.43 -12.45
CA GLN A 133 8.33 7.29 -13.22
C GLN A 133 9.74 6.68 -13.35
N PHE A 134 10.15 5.75 -12.48
CA PHE A 134 11.44 5.10 -12.62
C PHE A 134 11.51 4.30 -13.92
N GLN A 135 12.59 4.55 -14.67
CA GLN A 135 12.87 3.86 -15.91
C GLN A 135 13.32 2.41 -15.64
N SER A 136 12.79 1.51 -16.45
CA SER A 136 13.10 0.08 -16.46
C SER A 136 13.05 -0.40 -17.91
N PRO A 137 14.07 -1.09 -18.43
CA PRO A 137 15.36 -1.43 -17.80
C PRO A 137 16.30 -0.21 -17.67
N MET A 138 17.28 -0.29 -16.77
CA MET A 138 18.27 0.77 -16.52
C MET A 138 19.67 0.29 -16.91
N ASP A 139 20.38 1.09 -17.69
CA ASP A 139 21.78 0.83 -18.05
C ASP A 139 22.70 1.53 -17.04
N VAL A 140 23.58 0.76 -16.39
CA VAL A 140 24.57 1.24 -15.43
C VAL A 140 25.95 0.82 -15.93
N GLY A 141 26.71 1.80 -16.43
CA GLY A 141 28.01 1.57 -17.06
C GLY A 141 27.90 0.57 -18.20
N TRP A 142 28.50 -0.61 -18.03
CA TRP A 142 28.49 -1.69 -19.01
C TRP A 142 27.41 -2.76 -18.75
N LEU A 143 26.64 -2.63 -17.67
CA LEU A 143 25.59 -3.59 -17.28
C LEU A 143 24.19 -3.03 -17.57
N ARG A 144 23.35 -3.88 -18.16
CA ARG A 144 21.91 -3.60 -18.28
C ARG A 144 21.15 -4.30 -17.16
N ILE A 145 20.54 -3.53 -16.28
CA ILE A 145 19.83 -4.00 -15.08
C ILE A 145 18.33 -4.02 -15.33
N ASN A 146 17.70 -5.17 -15.08
CA ASN A 146 16.25 -5.27 -15.07
C ASN A 146 15.69 -4.86 -13.70
N THR A 147 15.15 -3.65 -13.60
CA THR A 147 14.52 -3.11 -12.37
C THR A 147 13.00 -3.37 -12.31
N GLN A 148 12.44 -4.07 -13.30
CA GLN A 148 11.01 -4.41 -13.34
C GLN A 148 10.50 -5.23 -12.15
N PRO A 149 11.21 -6.27 -11.65
CA PRO A 149 10.67 -7.08 -10.55
C PRO A 149 10.52 -6.27 -9.26
N ILE A 150 11.51 -5.43 -8.93
CA ILE A 150 11.42 -4.56 -7.75
C ILE A 150 10.35 -3.49 -7.93
N LYS A 151 10.23 -2.90 -9.12
CA LYS A 151 9.15 -1.94 -9.43
C LYS A 151 7.76 -2.57 -9.22
N SER A 152 7.55 -3.78 -9.74
CA SER A 152 6.28 -4.51 -9.59
C SER A 152 5.95 -4.82 -8.12
N GLN A 153 6.95 -5.26 -7.34
CA GLN A 153 6.74 -5.52 -5.91
C GLN A 153 6.44 -4.24 -5.13
N LEU A 154 7.16 -3.15 -5.38
CA LEU A 154 6.90 -1.86 -4.75
C LEU A 154 5.52 -1.31 -5.09
N MET A 155 5.08 -1.46 -6.34
CA MET A 155 3.73 -1.13 -6.77
C MET A 155 2.70 -1.94 -6.00
N THR A 156 2.93 -3.24 -5.84
CA THR A 156 2.04 -4.13 -5.08
C THR A 156 1.96 -3.74 -3.61
N TRP A 157 3.09 -3.44 -2.96
CA TRP A 157 3.10 -2.97 -1.58
C TRP A 157 2.36 -1.64 -1.42
N THR A 158 2.60 -0.68 -2.32
CA THR A 158 1.93 0.62 -2.29
C THR A 158 0.42 0.47 -2.48
N SER A 159 -0.01 -0.38 -3.42
CA SER A 159 -1.42 -0.72 -3.58
C SER A 159 -2.01 -1.37 -2.33
N LYS A 160 -1.28 -2.29 -1.67
CA LYS A 160 -1.73 -2.89 -0.40
C LYS A 160 -1.95 -1.84 0.69
N TRP A 161 -1.08 -0.83 0.79
CA TRP A 161 -1.26 0.28 1.73
C TRP A 161 -2.52 1.07 1.40
N ILE A 162 -2.69 1.51 0.15
CA ILE A 162 -3.88 2.24 -0.30
C ILE A 162 -5.16 1.43 -0.03
N ASP A 163 -5.16 0.14 -0.39
CA ASP A 163 -6.27 -0.78 -0.19
C ASP A 163 -6.61 -0.96 1.30
N LEU A 164 -5.63 -0.92 2.20
CA LEU A 164 -5.86 -1.01 3.64
C LEU A 164 -6.68 0.19 4.14
N TYR A 165 -6.25 1.41 3.78
CA TYR A 165 -6.97 2.64 4.13
C TYR A 165 -8.37 2.67 3.52
N MET A 166 -8.49 2.33 2.23
CA MET A 166 -9.77 2.26 1.54
C MET A 166 -10.70 1.22 2.15
N ARG A 167 -10.22 0.01 2.42
CA ARG A 167 -11.03 -1.07 3.02
C ARG A 167 -11.55 -0.67 4.40
N HIS A 168 -10.74 0.03 5.19
CA HIS A 168 -11.19 0.53 6.48
C HIS A 168 -12.30 1.58 6.32
N LEU A 169 -12.11 2.58 5.44
CA LEU A 169 -13.16 3.58 5.18
C LEU A 169 -14.46 2.93 4.71
N LYS A 170 -14.38 1.97 3.79
CA LYS A 170 -15.55 1.18 3.35
C LYS A 170 -16.24 0.48 4.50
N LYS A 171 -15.45 -0.21 5.35
CA LYS A 171 -15.97 -0.94 6.51
C LYS A 171 -16.66 0.00 7.49
N THR A 172 -16.04 1.13 7.83
CA THR A 172 -16.64 2.13 8.72
C THR A 172 -17.94 2.70 8.16
N ILE A 173 -17.98 3.03 6.87
CA ILE A 173 -19.21 3.50 6.21
C ILE A 173 -20.30 2.42 6.26
N ASN A 174 -19.97 1.18 5.91
CA ASN A 174 -20.93 0.08 5.88
C ASN A 174 -21.49 -0.23 7.28
N GLU A 175 -20.63 -0.28 8.30
CA GLU A 175 -21.04 -0.51 9.69
C GLU A 175 -21.93 0.61 10.21
N LYS A 176 -21.57 1.88 9.94
CA LYS A 176 -22.36 3.04 10.38
C LYS A 176 -23.71 3.12 9.66
N LEU A 177 -23.75 2.87 8.36
CA LEU A 177 -24.99 2.87 7.59
C LEU A 177 -25.89 1.68 7.90
N THR A 178 -25.34 0.49 8.08
CA THR A 178 -26.12 -0.69 8.50
C THR A 178 -26.69 -0.50 9.91
N ALA A 179 -25.92 0.10 10.82
CA ALA A 179 -26.43 0.46 12.14
C ALA A 179 -27.57 1.49 12.06
N LEU A 180 -27.45 2.49 11.18
CA LEU A 180 -28.48 3.49 10.95
C LEU A 180 -29.74 2.87 10.33
N ASP A 181 -29.61 1.99 9.34
CA ASP A 181 -30.73 1.29 8.71
C ASP A 181 -31.49 0.41 9.69
N LYS A 182 -30.75 -0.37 10.49
CA LYS A 182 -31.34 -1.19 11.55
C LYS A 182 -32.05 -0.34 12.59
N PHE A 183 -31.48 0.79 12.97
CA PHE A 183 -32.11 1.72 13.90
C PHE A 183 -33.39 2.30 13.29
N MET A 184 -33.35 2.75 12.04
CA MET A 184 -34.52 3.27 11.31
C MET A 184 -35.63 2.23 11.16
N SER A 185 -35.28 0.98 10.83
CA SER A 185 -36.26 -0.10 10.73
C SER A 185 -36.89 -0.43 12.08
N GLN A 186 -36.07 -0.45 13.16
CA GLN A 186 -36.55 -0.70 14.51
C GLN A 186 -37.53 0.39 14.97
N VAL A 187 -37.19 1.65 14.75
CA VAL A 187 -38.05 2.78 15.09
C VAL A 187 -39.33 2.78 14.26
N THR A 188 -39.24 2.54 12.95
CA THR A 188 -40.44 2.53 12.08
C THR A 188 -41.39 1.40 12.49
N VAL A 189 -40.88 0.20 12.75
CA VAL A 189 -41.69 -0.93 13.22
C VAL A 189 -42.23 -0.68 14.62
N GLY A 190 -41.43 -0.08 15.51
CA GLY A 190 -41.84 0.27 16.87
C GLY A 190 -42.97 1.30 16.90
N LEU A 191 -42.90 2.32 16.04
CA LEU A 191 -43.94 3.35 15.90
C LEU A 191 -45.23 2.84 15.24
N ASP A 192 -45.16 1.78 14.42
CA ASP A 192 -46.31 1.17 13.73
C ASP A 192 -47.05 0.12 14.59
N VAL A 193 -46.62 -0.10 15.84
CA VAL A 193 -47.30 -1.00 16.78
C VAL A 193 -48.63 -0.38 17.23
N GLU A 194 -49.73 -1.02 16.85
CA GLU A 194 -51.08 -0.66 17.30
C GLU A 194 -51.19 -0.81 18.83
N VAL A 195 -51.54 0.28 19.50
CA VAL A 195 -51.72 0.31 20.96
C VAL A 195 -53.21 0.13 21.26
N GLU A 196 -53.59 -1.06 21.72
CA GLU A 196 -54.95 -1.28 22.21
C GLU A 196 -55.18 -0.56 23.56
N PRO A 197 -56.27 0.20 23.72
CA PRO A 197 -56.58 0.87 24.98
C PRO A 197 -56.95 -0.12 26.08
N ASP A 198 -56.53 0.18 27.32
CA ASP A 198 -56.93 -0.49 28.57
C ASP A 198 -56.55 -1.98 28.77
N THR A 199 -55.63 -2.55 27.98
CA THR A 199 -54.98 -3.85 28.30
C THR A 199 -53.56 -3.68 28.88
N GLU A 200 -53.11 -4.64 29.71
CA GLU A 200 -51.71 -4.71 30.17
C GLU A 200 -50.73 -4.79 28.99
N ALA A 201 -51.13 -5.44 27.90
CA ALA A 201 -50.40 -5.50 26.65
C ALA A 201 -50.25 -4.11 25.99
N GLY A 202 -51.32 -3.30 25.96
CA GLY A 202 -51.28 -1.93 25.45
C GLY A 202 -50.37 -1.00 26.25
N LYS A 203 -50.33 -1.13 27.59
CA LYS A 203 -49.38 -0.37 28.43
C LYS A 203 -47.92 -0.74 28.16
N LYS A 204 -47.64 -2.01 27.91
CA LYS A 204 -46.29 -2.49 27.56
C LYS A 204 -45.86 -2.03 26.17
N ALA A 205 -46.77 -2.05 25.21
CA ALA A 205 -46.55 -1.48 23.87
C ALA A 205 -46.29 0.03 23.92
N LEU A 206 -47.08 0.78 24.71
CA LEU A 206 -46.88 2.22 24.89
C LEU A 206 -45.52 2.56 25.52
N MET A 207 -45.04 1.77 26.49
CA MET A 207 -43.70 1.98 27.07
C MET A 207 -42.58 1.75 26.03
N ALA A 208 -42.72 0.74 25.17
CA ALA A 208 -41.76 0.47 24.09
C ALA A 208 -41.73 1.62 23.07
N VAL A 209 -42.91 2.08 22.62
CA VAL A 209 -43.04 3.25 21.73
C VAL A 209 -42.44 4.51 22.35
N MET A 210 -42.66 4.75 23.65
CA MET A 210 -42.05 5.88 24.36
C MET A 210 -40.53 5.78 24.48
N GLU A 211 -39.99 4.57 24.61
CA GLU A 211 -38.54 4.33 24.60
C GLU A 211 -37.96 4.60 23.22
N ASP A 212 -38.59 4.13 22.16
CA ASP A 212 -38.20 4.39 20.77
C ASP A 212 -38.23 5.89 20.45
N ILE A 213 -39.28 6.62 20.86
CA ILE A 213 -39.37 8.09 20.68
C ILE A 213 -38.25 8.82 21.44
N ARG A 214 -37.92 8.38 22.67
CA ARG A 214 -36.83 8.96 23.45
C ARG A 214 -35.49 8.73 22.75
N ASP A 215 -35.28 7.54 22.22
CA ASP A 215 -34.03 7.14 21.59
C ASP A 215 -33.86 7.81 20.22
N VAL A 216 -34.94 7.99 19.45
CA VAL A 216 -34.97 8.88 18.27
C VAL A 216 -34.56 10.28 18.65
N ARG A 217 -35.16 10.85 19.71
CA ARG A 217 -34.88 12.24 20.12
C ARG A 217 -33.41 12.47 20.52
N LYS A 218 -32.77 11.48 21.16
CA LYS A 218 -31.33 11.50 21.46
C LYS A 218 -30.48 11.27 20.20
N ALA A 219 -30.95 10.45 19.28
CA ALA A 219 -30.26 10.13 18.04
C ALA A 219 -30.34 11.25 17.00
N ILE A 220 -31.25 12.23 17.10
CA ILE A 220 -31.37 13.37 16.16
C ILE A 220 -30.09 14.19 16.09
N GLU A 221 -29.60 14.69 17.22
CA GLU A 221 -28.38 15.53 17.26
C GLU A 221 -27.14 14.71 16.88
N VAL A 222 -27.14 13.43 17.25
CA VAL A 222 -26.06 12.47 17.10
C VAL A 222 -25.95 11.97 15.64
N ASN A 223 -27.06 11.74 14.94
CA ASN A 223 -27.07 11.25 13.56
C ASN A 223 -26.88 12.38 12.54
N GLN A 224 -27.39 13.59 12.80
CA GLN A 224 -27.16 14.75 11.94
C GLN A 224 -25.66 15.09 11.81
N GLU A 225 -24.87 14.89 12.87
CA GLU A 225 -23.42 15.06 12.84
C GLU A 225 -22.67 13.97 12.07
N ILE A 226 -23.23 12.76 11.93
CA ILE A 226 -22.57 11.64 11.25
C ILE A 226 -22.73 11.71 9.72
N PHE A 227 -23.84 12.27 9.22
CA PHE A 227 -24.10 12.30 7.78
C PHE A 227 -23.04 13.07 6.98
N LYS A 228 -22.56 14.21 7.50
CA LYS A 228 -21.52 15.03 6.84
C LYS A 228 -20.18 14.28 6.69
N PRO A 229 -19.58 13.73 7.76
CA PRO A 229 -18.39 12.89 7.65
C PRO A 229 -18.58 11.67 6.75
N LEU A 230 -19.76 11.05 6.73
CA LEU A 230 -20.00 9.91 5.82
C LEU A 230 -20.03 10.34 4.35
N GLN A 231 -20.64 11.48 4.02
CA GLN A 231 -20.61 12.07 2.67
C GLN A 231 -19.18 12.40 2.24
N GLU A 232 -18.39 13.02 3.12
CA GLU A 232 -16.99 13.34 2.85
C GLU A 232 -16.13 12.08 2.68
N SER A 233 -16.34 11.06 3.51
CA SER A 233 -15.67 9.74 3.39
C SER A 233 -16.00 9.06 2.07
N LEU A 234 -17.26 9.14 1.65
CA LEU A 234 -17.71 8.63 0.37
C LEU A 234 -17.04 9.40 -0.78
N ASN A 235 -17.00 10.74 -0.72
CA ASN A 235 -16.33 11.56 -1.73
C ASN A 235 -14.83 11.25 -1.84
N ILE A 236 -14.14 10.96 -0.73
CA ILE A 236 -12.74 10.50 -0.75
C ILE A 236 -12.62 9.16 -1.50
N LEU A 237 -13.51 8.20 -1.21
CA LEU A 237 -13.55 6.93 -1.95
C LEU A 237 -13.80 7.14 -3.45
N LYS A 238 -14.67 8.07 -3.83
CA LYS A 238 -14.93 8.44 -5.24
C LYS A 238 -13.71 9.07 -5.90
N ALA A 239 -13.05 10.01 -5.22
CA ALA A 239 -11.90 10.74 -5.75
C ALA A 239 -10.69 9.84 -6.01
N HIS A 240 -10.47 8.83 -5.15
CA HIS A 240 -9.35 7.91 -5.26
C HIS A 240 -9.66 6.63 -6.06
N GLY A 241 -10.68 6.67 -6.93
CA GLY A 241 -10.92 5.64 -7.94
C GLY A 241 -11.53 4.35 -7.41
N THR A 242 -12.22 4.40 -6.26
CA THR A 242 -13.00 3.24 -5.82
C THR A 242 -14.34 3.23 -6.54
N ASP A 243 -14.60 2.20 -7.35
CA ASP A 243 -15.94 1.97 -7.90
C ASP A 243 -16.96 1.80 -6.76
N ILE A 244 -17.79 2.81 -6.59
CA ILE A 244 -18.90 2.89 -5.60
C ILE A 244 -19.86 1.71 -5.80
N VAL A 245 -19.92 1.17 -7.03
CA VAL A 245 -20.73 0.02 -7.44
C VAL A 245 -20.32 -1.28 -6.74
N LEU A 246 -19.07 -1.39 -6.28
CA LEU A 246 -18.56 -2.55 -5.53
C LEU A 246 -18.84 -2.45 -4.02
N LEU A 247 -19.43 -1.36 -3.54
CA LEU A 247 -19.87 -1.28 -2.14
C LEU A 247 -21.14 -2.12 -1.97
N GLU A 248 -21.22 -2.82 -0.84
CA GLU A 248 -22.40 -3.63 -0.51
C GLU A 248 -23.67 -2.77 -0.52
N LYS A 249 -24.74 -3.29 -1.13
CA LYS A 249 -26.03 -2.61 -1.15
C LYS A 249 -26.62 -2.63 0.25
N ILE A 250 -26.98 -1.46 0.76
CA ILE A 250 -27.64 -1.31 2.06
C ILE A 250 -29.14 -1.14 1.77
N GLY A 251 -29.97 -2.01 2.35
CA GLY A 251 -31.42 -2.04 2.07
C GLY A 251 -31.78 -2.28 0.59
N GLY A 252 -30.88 -2.87 -0.22
CA GLY A 252 -31.08 -3.08 -1.66
C GLY A 252 -30.76 -1.87 -2.55
N LYS A 253 -30.37 -0.72 -1.96
CA LYS A 253 -29.95 0.50 -2.67
C LYS A 253 -28.43 0.64 -2.67
N LEU A 254 -27.89 1.38 -3.65
CA LEU A 254 -26.48 1.73 -3.62
C LEU A 254 -26.19 2.60 -2.40
N VAL A 255 -24.99 2.45 -1.82
CA VAL A 255 -24.56 3.22 -0.63
C VAL A 255 -24.72 4.73 -0.86
N GLN A 256 -24.52 5.21 -2.09
CA GLN A 256 -24.74 6.61 -2.44
C GLN A 256 -26.22 7.01 -2.40
N ASP A 257 -27.10 6.24 -3.06
CA ASP A 257 -28.53 6.53 -3.09
C ASP A 257 -29.14 6.46 -1.68
N TYR A 258 -28.70 5.49 -0.87
CA TYR A 258 -29.13 5.38 0.52
C TYR A 258 -28.65 6.56 1.35
N LEU A 259 -27.42 7.05 1.16
CA LEU A 259 -26.88 8.17 1.91
C LEU A 259 -27.47 9.53 1.49
N ASP A 260 -27.93 9.65 0.25
CA ASP A 260 -28.64 10.82 -0.27
C ASP A 260 -30.12 10.83 0.18
N GLU A 261 -30.74 9.66 0.34
CA GLU A 261 -32.12 9.51 0.82
C GLU A 261 -32.25 9.40 2.34
N ALA A 262 -31.23 8.94 3.05
CA ALA A 262 -31.25 8.73 4.49
C ALA A 262 -31.58 10.00 5.31
N PRO A 263 -31.12 11.21 4.94
CA PRO A 263 -31.55 12.44 5.62
C PRO A 263 -33.05 12.70 5.47
N LEU A 264 -33.63 12.44 4.29
CA LEU A 264 -35.05 12.61 4.03
C LEU A 264 -35.90 11.55 4.74
N ALA A 265 -35.43 10.30 4.77
CA ALA A 265 -36.06 9.23 5.53
C ALA A 265 -35.99 9.51 7.03
N TRP A 266 -34.85 9.99 7.53
CA TRP A 266 -34.68 10.42 8.92
C TRP A 266 -35.65 11.55 9.28
N ASP A 267 -35.75 12.59 8.45
CA ASP A 267 -36.69 13.68 8.67
C ASP A 267 -38.16 13.23 8.63
N SER A 268 -38.48 12.16 7.89
CA SER A 268 -39.81 11.55 7.88
C SER A 268 -40.12 10.73 9.13
N VAL A 269 -39.11 10.13 9.77
CA VAL A 269 -39.27 9.36 11.02
C VAL A 269 -39.26 10.27 12.25
N VAL A 270 -38.64 11.44 12.14
CA VAL A 270 -38.58 12.45 13.20
C VAL A 270 -39.85 13.32 13.25
N LYS A 271 -40.59 13.44 12.13
CA LYS A 271 -41.86 14.20 12.03
C LYS A 271 -43.04 13.44 12.62
#